data_AF-A0A9C9XPC7-F1
#
_entry.id   AF-A0A9C9XPC7-F1
#
_cell.length_a   1.000
_cell.length_b   1.000
_cell.length_c   1.000
_cell.angle_alpha   90.00
_cell.angle_beta   90.00
_cell.angle_gamma   90.00
#
_symmetry.space_group_name_H-M   'P 1'
#
loop_
_entity.id
_entity.type
_entity.pdbx_description
1 polymer ?
#
loop_
_entity_poly.entity_id
_entity_poly.type
_entity_poly.pdbx_seq_one_letter_code
_entity_poly.pdbx_strand_id
1 'polypeptide(L)'
;MVYQLSFQREIERLKSRFMVLGGLVEDRVRKACAVILSRDPDLLAEIIGSDWEIDEMEIEIEEECLKILALHQPVARDLRLLITIIKINNELERIADIAVNIAKRVQTISKDPALDFSIDYRPMA
;
A
#
# COMPACT_ATOMS: atom_id res chain seq x y z
N MET A 1 -9.29 -26.70 24.35
CA MET A 1 -8.49 -25.54 24.80
C MET A 1 -7.33 -25.20 23.84
N VAL A 2 -6.52 -26.18 23.40
CA VAL A 2 -5.38 -25.94 22.50
C VAL A 2 -5.78 -25.36 21.13
N TYR A 3 -6.88 -25.82 20.52
CA TYR A 3 -7.37 -25.31 19.23
C TYR A 3 -7.73 -23.83 19.24
N GLN A 4 -8.41 -23.37 20.29
CA GLN A 4 -8.83 -21.96 20.42
C GLN A 4 -7.64 -21.02 20.69
N LEU A 5 -6.60 -21.51 21.38
CA LEU A 5 -5.34 -20.80 21.56
C LEU A 5 -4.56 -20.68 20.23
N SER A 6 -4.59 -21.70 19.37
CA SER A 6 -3.95 -21.65 18.05
C SER A 6 -4.62 -20.62 17.14
N PHE A 7 -5.95 -20.66 17.04
CA PHE A 7 -6.73 -19.73 16.24
C PHE A 7 -6.48 -18.26 16.63
N GLN A 8 -6.52 -17.94 17.93
CA GLN A 8 -6.28 -16.58 18.39
C GLN A 8 -4.85 -16.11 18.09
N ARG A 9 -3.83 -16.98 18.20
CA ARG A 9 -2.46 -16.62 17.81
C ARG A 9 -2.32 -16.35 16.32
N GLU A 10 -3.00 -17.13 15.47
CA GLU A 10 -3.00 -16.92 14.03
C GLU A 10 -3.64 -15.57 13.67
N ILE A 11 -4.77 -15.23 14.30
CA ILE A 11 -5.41 -13.92 14.12
C ILE A 11 -4.50 -12.77 14.57
N GLU A 12 -3.83 -12.87 15.72
CA GLU A 12 -2.93 -11.81 16.18
C GLU A 12 -1.68 -11.67 15.30
N ARG A 13 -1.16 -12.78 14.78
CA ARG A 13 -0.07 -12.75 13.80
C ARG A 13 -0.52 -12.06 12.50
N LEU A 14 -1.68 -12.43 11.97
CA LEU A 14 -2.27 -11.82 10.77
C LEU A 14 -2.43 -10.30 10.95
N LYS A 15 -3.01 -9.87 12.07
CA LYS A 15 -3.16 -8.43 12.38
C LYS A 15 -1.82 -7.72 12.42
N SER A 16 -0.81 -8.32 13.05
CA SER A 16 0.52 -7.72 13.16
C SER A 16 1.14 -7.50 11.77
N ARG A 17 1.04 -8.50 10.90
CA ARG A 17 1.50 -8.41 9.51
C ARG A 17 0.73 -7.36 8.71
N PHE A 18 -0.58 -7.32 8.86
CA PHE A 18 -1.44 -6.34 8.21
C PHE A 18 -1.11 -4.91 8.64
N MET A 19 -0.77 -4.68 9.92
CA MET A 19 -0.31 -3.38 10.40
C MET A 19 1.06 -3.00 9.81
N VAL A 20 1.95 -3.95 9.60
CA VAL A 20 3.24 -3.72 8.93
C VAL A 20 3.03 -3.30 7.48
N LEU A 21 2.15 -3.99 6.73
CA LEU A 21 1.77 -3.59 5.37
C LEU A 21 1.24 -2.15 5.34
N GLY A 22 0.32 -1.82 6.25
CA GLY A 22 -0.21 -0.46 6.36
C GLY A 22 0.88 0.60 6.56
N GLY A 23 1.89 0.32 7.40
CA GLY A 23 3.03 1.21 7.61
C GLY A 23 3.91 1.37 6.36
N LEU A 24 4.13 0.30 5.59
CA LEU A 24 4.87 0.37 4.33
C LEU A 24 4.14 1.22 3.28
N VAL A 25 2.83 1.04 3.16
CA VAL A 25 1.98 1.83 2.25
C VAL A 25 1.98 3.31 2.64
N GLU A 26 1.85 3.61 3.94
CA GLU A 26 1.93 4.98 4.46
C GLU A 26 3.27 5.64 4.10
N ASP A 27 4.39 4.93 4.32
CA ASP A 27 5.72 5.42 3.96
C ASP A 27 5.85 5.65 2.46
N ARG A 28 5.29 4.76 1.63
CA ARG A 28 5.31 4.89 0.16
C ARG A 28 4.58 6.13 -0.30
N VAL A 29 3.39 6.39 0.25
CA VAL A 29 2.63 7.62 -0.03
C VAL A 29 3.41 8.86 0.40
N ARG A 30 4.00 8.85 1.59
CA ARG A 30 4.81 9.96 2.11
C ARG A 30 5.99 10.27 1.20
N LYS A 31 6.71 9.26 0.73
CA LYS A 31 7.83 9.39 -0.22
C LYS A 31 7.36 9.90 -1.58
N ALA A 32 6.26 9.38 -2.11
CA ALA A 32 5.68 9.85 -3.36
C ALA A 32 5.27 11.34 -3.28
N CYS A 33 4.73 11.80 -2.14
CA CYS A 33 4.48 13.23 -1.93
C CYS A 33 5.76 14.07 -1.90
N ALA A 34 6.81 13.59 -1.22
CA ALA A 34 8.08 14.30 -1.14
C ALA A 34 8.75 14.45 -2.52
N VAL A 35 8.70 13.41 -3.36
CA VAL A 35 9.39 13.38 -4.64
C VAL A 35 8.80 14.34 -5.68
N ILE A 36 7.51 14.68 -5.56
CA ILE A 36 6.86 15.69 -6.42
C ILE A 36 7.60 17.03 -6.35
N LEU A 37 8.06 17.43 -5.16
CA LEU A 37 8.75 18.70 -4.94
C LEU A 37 10.26 18.58 -5.15
N SER A 38 10.88 17.53 -4.60
CA SER A 38 12.34 17.40 -4.64
C SER A 38 12.86 16.97 -6.00
N ARG A 39 12.07 16.19 -6.77
CA ARG A 39 12.49 15.50 -8.00
C ARG A 39 13.77 14.67 -7.82
N ASP A 40 13.99 14.19 -6.61
CA ASP A 40 15.18 13.45 -6.23
C ASP A 40 15.23 12.08 -6.96
N PRO A 41 16.24 11.84 -7.82
CA PRO A 41 16.33 10.60 -8.58
C PRO A 41 16.54 9.36 -7.71
N ASP A 42 17.18 9.49 -6.55
CA ASP A 42 17.44 8.36 -5.65
C ASP A 42 16.14 7.94 -4.96
N LEU A 43 15.34 8.91 -4.50
CA LEU A 43 14.03 8.65 -3.91
C LEU A 43 13.04 8.06 -4.94
N LEU A 44 13.10 8.49 -6.20
CA LEU A 44 12.32 7.90 -7.29
C LEU A 44 12.69 6.43 -7.50
N ALA A 45 13.99 6.13 -7.55
CA ALA A 45 14.48 4.77 -7.73
C ALA A 45 14.08 3.87 -6.55
N GLU A 46 14.14 4.38 -5.32
CA GLU A 46 13.70 3.68 -4.12
C GLU A 46 12.20 3.32 -4.20
N ILE A 47 11.33 4.29 -4.48
CA ILE A 47 9.87 4.07 -4.56
C ILE A 47 9.52 3.01 -5.61
N ILE A 48 10.13 3.11 -6.80
CA ILE A 48 9.84 2.22 -7.93
C ILE A 48 10.46 0.84 -7.72
N GLY A 49 11.66 0.77 -7.12
CA GLY A 49 12.40 -0.47 -6.93
C GLY A 49 11.88 -1.35 -5.78
N SER A 50 11.10 -0.78 -4.86
CA SER A 50 10.54 -1.51 -3.71
C SER A 50 9.07 -1.94 -3.90
N ASP A 51 8.48 -1.74 -5.08
CA ASP A 51 7.06 -2.02 -5.38
C ASP A 51 6.63 -3.45 -4.97
N TRP A 52 7.45 -4.42 -5.37
CA TRP A 52 7.24 -5.85 -5.13
C TRP A 52 7.07 -6.25 -3.66
N GLU A 53 7.62 -5.48 -2.70
CA GLU A 53 7.54 -5.80 -1.28
C GLU A 53 6.09 -5.70 -0.75
N ILE A 54 5.32 -4.76 -1.29
CA ILE A 54 3.93 -4.55 -0.91
C ILE A 54 3.05 -5.62 -1.57
N ASP A 55 3.29 -5.93 -2.84
CA ASP A 55 2.58 -6.99 -3.57
C ASP A 55 2.77 -8.36 -2.91
N GLU A 56 4.01 -8.70 -2.54
CA GLU A 56 4.29 -9.98 -1.88
C GLU A 56 3.57 -10.07 -0.53
N MET A 57 3.62 -9.00 0.27
CA MET A 57 2.98 -8.98 1.58
C MET A 57 1.44 -8.99 1.49
N GLU A 58 0.88 -8.36 0.46
CA GLU A 58 -0.54 -8.42 0.12
C GLU A 58 -0.96 -9.88 -0.11
N ILE A 59 -0.28 -10.59 -1.02
CA ILE A 59 -0.57 -11.99 -1.35
C ILE A 59 -0.47 -12.87 -0.10
N GLU A 60 0.60 -12.72 0.68
CA GLU A 60 0.80 -13.54 1.87
C GLU A 60 -0.28 -13.30 2.95
N ILE A 61 -0.78 -12.07 3.09
CA ILE A 61 -1.88 -11.74 4.01
C ILE A 61 -3.20 -12.35 3.52
N GLU A 62 -3.48 -12.28 2.22
CA GLU A 62 -4.68 -12.89 1.64
C GLU A 62 -4.66 -14.42 1.82
N GLU A 63 -3.52 -15.07 1.54
CA GLU A 63 -3.33 -16.50 1.74
C GLU A 63 -3.53 -16.92 3.21
N GLU A 64 -2.99 -16.14 4.16
CA GLU A 64 -3.22 -16.40 5.59
C GLU A 64 -4.70 -16.28 5.97
N CYS A 65 -5.41 -15.30 5.42
CA CYS A 65 -6.85 -15.16 5.65
C CYS A 65 -7.62 -16.37 5.13
N LEU A 66 -7.35 -16.80 3.90
CA LEU A 66 -7.99 -17.96 3.27
C LEU A 66 -7.69 -19.25 4.05
N LYS A 67 -6.45 -19.42 4.52
CA LYS A 67 -6.06 -20.56 5.37
C LYS A 67 -6.84 -20.60 6.67
N ILE A 68 -6.98 -19.46 7.37
CA ILE A 68 -7.74 -19.37 8.62
C ILE A 68 -9.22 -19.68 8.37
N LEU A 69 -9.80 -19.14 7.29
CA LEU A 69 -11.19 -19.41 6.89
C LEU A 69 -11.42 -20.91 6.66
N ALA A 70 -10.53 -21.56 5.91
CA ALA A 70 -10.63 -22.98 5.58
C ALA A 70 -10.45 -23.89 6.81
N LEU A 71 -9.51 -23.56 7.70
CA LEU A 71 -9.15 -24.40 8.84
C LEU A 71 -10.13 -24.28 10.01
N HIS A 72 -10.60 -23.07 10.32
CA HIS A 72 -11.36 -22.80 11.54
C HIS A 72 -12.84 -22.48 11.31
N GLN A 73 -13.23 -22.17 10.07
CA GLN A 73 -14.62 -21.84 9.70
C GLN A 73 -15.26 -20.82 10.67
N PRO A 74 -14.60 -19.67 10.93
CA PRO A 74 -15.05 -18.71 11.92
C PRO A 74 -16.41 -18.11 11.52
N VAL A 75 -17.16 -17.65 12.53
CA VAL A 75 -18.50 -17.07 12.35
C VAL A 75 -18.61 -15.68 12.96
N ALA A 76 -19.65 -14.94 12.56
CA ALA A 76 -20.04 -13.65 13.13
C ALA A 76 -18.92 -12.59 13.17
N ARG A 77 -18.26 -12.42 14.32
CA ARG A 77 -17.25 -11.37 14.51
C ARG A 77 -15.96 -11.68 13.77
N ASP A 78 -15.46 -12.90 13.90
CA ASP A 78 -14.14 -13.27 13.38
C ASP A 78 -14.18 -13.43 11.85
N LEU A 79 -15.29 -13.94 11.32
CA LEU A 79 -15.53 -13.94 9.87
C LEU A 79 -15.52 -12.53 9.29
N ARG A 80 -16.26 -11.59 9.92
CA ARG A 80 -16.28 -10.20 9.46
C ARG A 80 -14.91 -9.56 9.52
N LEU A 81 -14.13 -9.82 10.56
CA LEU A 81 -12.75 -9.33 10.67
C LEU A 81 -11.89 -9.80 9.49
N LEU A 82 -11.89 -11.10 9.17
CA LEU A 82 -11.10 -11.65 8.07
C LEU A 82 -11.50 -11.08 6.71
N ILE A 83 -12.81 -11.00 6.44
CA ILE A 83 -13.32 -10.39 5.19
C ILE A 83 -12.96 -8.91 5.10
N THR A 84 -12.98 -8.18 6.23
CA THR A 84 -12.54 -6.78 6.26
C THR A 84 -11.06 -6.65 5.98
N ILE A 85 -10.22 -7.53 6.54
CA ILE A 85 -8.78 -7.54 6.27
C ILE A 85 -8.53 -7.75 4.78
N ILE A 86 -9.10 -8.79 4.16
CA ILE A 86 -8.97 -9.05 2.72
C ILE A 86 -9.36 -7.80 1.91
N LYS A 87 -10.53 -7.21 2.20
CA LYS A 87 -10.99 -6.02 1.45
C LYS A 87 -10.05 -4.83 1.57
N ILE A 88 -9.50 -4.57 2.76
CA ILE A 88 -8.60 -3.43 2.97
C ILE A 88 -7.20 -3.74 2.41
N ASN A 89 -6.76 -5.00 2.44
CA ASN A 89 -5.49 -5.46 1.86
C ASN A 89 -5.38 -5.04 0.39
N ASN A 90 -6.42 -5.32 -0.40
CA ASN A 90 -6.47 -4.95 -1.81
C ASN A 90 -6.49 -3.42 -2.01
N GLU A 91 -7.13 -2.66 -1.12
CA GLU A 91 -7.10 -1.20 -1.20
C GLU A 91 -5.73 -0.62 -0.81
N LEU A 92 -5.00 -1.27 0.11
CA LEU A 92 -3.66 -0.88 0.53
C LEU A 92 -2.64 -1.08 -0.61
N GLU A 93 -2.68 -2.20 -1.32
CA GLU A 93 -1.89 -2.44 -2.52
C GLU A 93 -2.19 -1.37 -3.58
N ARG A 94 -3.47 -1.14 -3.88
CA ARG A 94 -3.86 -0.14 -4.85
C ARG A 94 -3.38 1.27 -4.51
N ILE A 95 -3.34 1.64 -3.23
CA ILE A 95 -2.79 2.93 -2.78
C ILE A 95 -1.27 3.00 -3.05
N ALA A 96 -0.53 1.94 -2.75
CA ALA A 96 0.90 1.87 -3.02
C ALA A 96 1.20 1.96 -4.52
N ASP A 97 0.41 1.25 -5.31
CA ASP A 97 0.52 1.19 -6.76
C ASP A 97 0.29 2.58 -7.39
N ILE A 98 -0.69 3.34 -6.87
CA ILE A 98 -0.87 4.76 -7.22
C ILE A 98 0.35 5.60 -6.82
N ALA A 99 0.94 5.38 -5.65
CA ALA A 99 2.14 6.11 -5.21
C ALA A 99 3.34 5.86 -6.14
N VAL A 100 3.53 4.63 -6.61
CA VAL A 100 4.54 4.30 -7.62
C VAL A 100 4.25 4.96 -8.96
N ASN A 101 2.98 5.00 -9.39
CA ASN A 101 2.58 5.71 -10.61
C ASN A 101 2.87 7.23 -10.53
N ILE A 102 2.67 7.84 -9.36
CA ILE A 102 3.07 9.23 -9.11
C ILE A 102 4.59 9.39 -9.31
N ALA A 103 5.41 8.51 -8.70
CA ALA A 103 6.86 8.56 -8.86
C ALA A 103 7.29 8.39 -10.33
N LYS A 104 6.75 7.40 -11.06
CA LYS A 104 7.00 7.21 -12.51
C LYS A 104 6.65 8.47 -13.32
N ARG A 105 5.56 9.16 -12.97
CA ARG A 105 5.16 10.43 -13.61
C ARG A 105 6.15 11.55 -13.31
N VAL A 106 6.56 11.70 -12.05
CA VAL A 106 7.59 12.67 -11.63
C VAL A 106 8.92 12.43 -12.36
N GLN A 107 9.35 11.17 -12.46
CA GLN A 107 10.57 10.80 -13.20
C GLN A 107 10.51 11.23 -14.66
N THR A 108 9.34 11.12 -15.29
CA THR A 108 9.14 11.54 -16.69
C THR A 108 9.27 13.05 -16.83
N ILE A 109 8.53 13.83 -16.03
CA ILE A 109 8.51 15.30 -16.14
C ILE A 109 9.81 15.96 -15.65
N SER A 110 10.61 15.26 -14.85
CA SER A 110 11.90 15.77 -14.38
C SER A 110 12.97 15.82 -15.49
N LYS A 111 12.74 15.10 -16.60
CA LYS A 111 13.60 15.14 -17.79
C LYS A 111 13.32 16.34 -18.69
N ASP A 112 12.13 16.92 -18.58
CA ASP A 112 11.77 18.12 -19.33
C ASP A 112 12.31 19.37 -18.60
N PRO A 113 12.86 20.36 -19.34
CA PRO A 113 13.23 21.64 -18.74
C PRO A 113 12.02 22.24 -18.04
N ALA A 114 12.26 22.87 -16.88
CA ALA A 114 11.19 23.53 -16.12
C ALA A 114 10.37 24.42 -17.06
N LEU A 115 9.09 24.08 -17.20
CA LEU A 115 8.15 24.80 -18.05
C LEU A 115 7.98 26.22 -17.47
N ASP A 116 8.72 27.19 -18.01
CA ASP A 116 8.49 28.61 -17.77
C ASP A 116 7.24 29.04 -18.54
N PHE A 117 6.07 28.75 -17.98
CA PHE A 117 4.82 29.29 -18.49
C PHE A 117 4.24 30.24 -17.43
N SER A 118 4.48 31.54 -17.59
CA SER A 118 3.65 32.55 -16.97
C SER A 118 2.28 32.52 -17.67
N ILE A 119 1.31 31.81 -17.10
CA ILE A 119 -0.07 31.88 -17.59
C ILE A 119 -0.63 33.22 -17.15
N ASP A 120 -0.81 34.13 -18.11
CA ASP A 120 -1.51 35.38 -17.89
C ASP A 120 -3.03 35.12 -17.85
N TYR A 121 -3.62 35.17 -16.67
CA TYR A 121 -5.06 34.99 -16.47
C TYR A 121 -5.88 36.28 -16.67
N ARG A 122 -5.24 37.44 -16.87
CA ARG A 122 -5.92 38.72 -17.12
C ARG A 122 -6.86 38.73 -18.34
N PRO A 123 -6.60 37.99 -19.44
CA PRO A 123 -7.52 37.92 -20.59
C PRO A 123 -8.82 37.16 -20.32
N MET A 124 -8.94 36.46 -19.18
CA MET A 124 -10.15 35.75 -18.78
C MET A 124 -11.11 36.59 -17.92
N ALA A 125 -10.75 37.86 -17.65
CA ALA A 125 -11.53 38.82 -16.88
C ALA A 125 -12.23 39.85 -17.79
#